data_AF-A0AAD5E0J9-F1
#
_entry.id   AF-A0AAD5E0J9-F1
#
_cell.length_a   1.000
_cell.length_b   1.000
_cell.length_c   1.000
_cell.angle_alpha   90.00
_cell.angle_beta   90.00
_cell.angle_gamma   90.00
#
_symmetry.space_group_name_H-M   'P 1'
#
loop_
_entity.id
_entity.type
_entity.pdbx_description
1 polymer ?
#
loop_
_entity_poly.entity_id
_entity_poly.type
_entity_poly.pdbx_seq_one_letter_code
_entity_poly.pdbx_strand_id
1 'polypeptide(L)'
;MHSSGQLGGEYAPAVAAALQALLHHAAEEPGLEAAAAQWLSVPAAAGIEAHKLKYLGCRLLEQGIAGEALPALLALPAVREALQAAASERLCDWRNASHWQSLVASAAVGGRPEALDAVLAAGGTVTLNDVNRFAVFANRPSLQGLTLLLSRGVPPVPVDVPPGQVVWWSACPIYALLQGLCHQWNLVLERESMKLDGGPSTPLPSDDGLQQLHANALALMDELAQAGYRPITFQNYREHYAPDARVLPTFYPPTDAPRDAAKWDLAATSKWLWRAAQREPWSPATHAHFPPAFRAAACTLLLVAHRGSSPAGVQPRRAGLRPRRTAQAAAPEPPSAAAVGVASLPQELLQRVLRLAAYLLSPWKPRIEDGRMLQDIRQLRNSMLIMNVLPDCFYDYD
;
A
#
# COMPACT_ATOMS: atom_id res chain seq x y z
N MET A 1 43.97 4.52 2.67
CA MET A 1 43.62 3.09 2.56
C MET A 1 44.89 2.28 2.80
N HIS A 2 45.07 1.73 4.00
CA HIS A 2 46.12 0.76 4.26
C HIS A 2 45.68 -0.59 3.69
N SER A 3 46.44 -1.12 2.73
CA SER A 3 46.16 -2.36 2.01
C SER A 3 46.63 -3.63 2.72
N SER A 4 46.93 -3.58 4.03
CA SER A 4 47.41 -4.77 4.75
C SER A 4 46.27 -5.51 5.45
N GLY A 5 46.17 -6.82 5.18
CA GLY A 5 45.27 -7.75 5.86
C GLY A 5 45.58 -8.00 7.34
N GLN A 6 46.03 -6.97 8.06
CA GLN A 6 46.34 -6.97 9.49
C GLN A 6 45.31 -6.23 10.35
N LEU A 7 44.31 -5.58 9.75
CA LEU A 7 43.19 -5.03 10.50
C LEU A 7 42.28 -6.21 10.92
N GLY A 8 42.62 -6.81 12.06
CA GLY A 8 41.80 -7.83 12.71
C GLY A 8 40.40 -7.34 13.07
N GLY A 9 39.55 -8.25 13.54
CA GLY A 9 38.12 -8.02 13.81
C GLY A 9 37.78 -6.84 14.72
N GLU A 10 38.74 -6.25 15.43
CA GLU A 10 38.57 -5.06 16.27
C GLU A 10 38.07 -3.83 15.50
N TYR A 11 38.34 -3.72 14.19
CA TYR A 11 37.90 -2.57 13.38
C TYR A 11 36.54 -2.76 12.70
N ALA A 12 35.97 -3.97 12.74
CA ALA A 12 34.68 -4.25 12.09
C ALA A 12 33.53 -3.32 12.54
N PRO A 13 33.39 -2.93 13.84
CA PRO A 13 32.35 -2.00 14.27
C PRO A 13 32.54 -0.57 13.73
N ALA A 14 33.77 -0.06 13.76
CA ALA A 14 34.08 1.29 13.26
C ALA A 14 33.85 1.37 11.75
N VAL A 15 34.15 0.29 11.03
CA VAL A 15 33.95 0.21 9.59
C VAL A 15 32.46 0.05 9.23
N ALA A 16 31.69 -0.72 9.99
CA ALA A 16 30.24 -0.77 9.83
C ALA A 16 29.59 0.61 10.04
N ALA A 17 30.05 1.37 11.04
CA ALA A 17 29.60 2.73 11.28
C ALA A 17 29.98 3.69 10.14
N ALA A 18 31.21 3.56 9.60
CA ALA A 18 31.67 4.37 8.46
C ALA A 18 30.87 4.05 7.18
N LEU A 19 30.58 2.77 6.90
CA LEU A 19 29.72 2.36 5.80
C LEU A 19 28.29 2.89 5.96
N GLN A 20 27.74 2.81 7.17
CA GLN A 20 26.40 3.34 7.44
C GLN A 20 26.34 4.85 7.23
N ALA A 21 27.38 5.59 7.65
CA ALA A 21 27.50 7.01 7.40
C ALA A 21 27.65 7.31 5.90
N LEU A 22 28.53 6.59 5.19
CA LEU A 22 28.72 6.73 3.75
C LEU A 22 27.41 6.47 2.99
N LEU A 23 26.61 5.48 3.39
CA LEU A 23 25.32 5.20 2.75
C LEU A 23 24.21 6.19 3.08
N HIS A 24 24.29 6.89 4.21
CA HIS A 24 23.39 8.02 4.43
C HIS A 24 23.65 9.15 3.43
N HIS A 25 24.89 9.29 2.95
CA HIS A 25 25.30 10.30 1.96
C HIS A 25 25.41 9.78 0.52
N ALA A 26 25.34 8.46 0.30
CA ALA A 26 25.54 7.85 -1.02
C ALA A 26 24.52 8.25 -2.09
N ALA A 27 23.33 8.71 -1.67
CA ALA A 27 22.35 9.27 -2.60
C ALA A 27 22.75 10.66 -3.14
N GLU A 28 23.67 11.36 -2.46
CA GLU A 28 24.03 12.75 -2.74
C GLU A 28 25.41 12.89 -3.39
N GLU A 29 26.34 11.94 -3.16
CA GLU A 29 27.70 12.02 -3.73
C GLU A 29 27.97 10.94 -4.79
N PRO A 30 28.10 11.32 -6.09
CA PRO A 30 28.48 10.39 -7.15
C PRO A 30 29.90 9.86 -6.90
N GLY A 31 30.03 8.54 -6.78
CA GLY A 31 31.31 7.85 -6.52
C GLY A 31 31.34 7.04 -5.23
N LEU A 32 30.45 7.34 -4.27
CA LEU A 32 30.32 6.55 -3.04
C LEU A 32 29.92 5.10 -3.30
N GLU A 33 29.14 4.85 -4.35
CA GLU A 33 28.77 3.49 -4.75
C GLU A 33 29.96 2.65 -5.22
N ALA A 34 30.83 3.20 -6.07
CA ALA A 34 32.04 2.53 -6.53
C ALA A 34 33.01 2.27 -5.35
N ALA A 35 33.14 3.24 -4.44
CA ALA A 35 33.94 3.06 -3.23
C ALA A 35 33.38 1.96 -2.31
N ALA A 36 32.06 1.89 -2.14
CA ALA A 36 31.40 0.83 -1.39
C ALA A 36 31.58 -0.55 -2.06
N ALA A 37 31.46 -0.64 -3.39
CA ALA A 37 31.69 -1.86 -4.15
C ALA A 37 33.13 -2.37 -4.03
N GLN A 38 34.11 -1.47 -4.17
CA GLN A 38 35.52 -1.78 -3.98
C GLN A 38 35.78 -2.32 -2.57
N TRP A 39 35.14 -1.72 -1.56
CA TRP A 39 35.28 -2.14 -0.16
C TRP A 39 34.65 -3.51 0.12
N LEU A 40 33.45 -3.76 -0.39
CA LEU A 40 32.76 -5.05 -0.26
C LEU A 40 33.54 -6.20 -0.91
N SER A 41 34.45 -5.88 -1.83
CA SER A 41 35.35 -6.84 -2.48
C SER A 41 36.60 -7.18 -1.64
N VAL A 42 36.85 -6.49 -0.51
CA VAL A 42 38.00 -6.75 0.37
C VAL A 42 37.69 -7.93 1.30
N PRO A 43 38.65 -8.83 1.58
CA PRO A 43 38.43 -10.01 2.43
C PRO A 43 37.84 -9.71 3.82
N ALA A 44 38.13 -8.53 4.38
CA ALA A 44 37.60 -8.10 5.67
C ALA A 44 36.06 -7.99 5.70
N ALA A 45 35.42 -7.77 4.54
CA ALA A 45 33.96 -7.73 4.44
C ALA A 45 33.29 -9.06 4.82
N ALA A 46 33.99 -10.20 4.64
CA ALA A 46 33.51 -11.51 5.05
C ALA A 46 33.39 -11.67 6.58
N GLY A 47 34.08 -10.81 7.35
CA GLY A 47 33.99 -10.77 8.81
C GLY A 47 32.81 -9.95 9.36
N ILE A 48 32.05 -9.25 8.51
CA ILE A 48 30.86 -8.52 8.98
C ILE A 48 29.73 -9.52 9.25
N GLU A 49 29.05 -9.33 10.37
CA GLU A 49 27.84 -10.08 10.71
C GLU A 49 26.75 -9.94 9.63
N ALA A 50 26.18 -11.06 9.21
CA ALA A 50 25.23 -11.11 8.08
C ALA A 50 24.06 -10.13 8.21
N HIS A 51 23.54 -9.88 9.43
CA HIS A 51 22.45 -8.93 9.65
C HIS A 51 22.84 -7.47 9.34
N LYS A 52 24.10 -7.07 9.56
CA LYS A 52 24.58 -5.74 9.19
C LYS A 52 24.70 -5.58 7.68
N LEU A 53 25.20 -6.62 6.99
CA LEU A 53 25.23 -6.65 5.52
C LEU A 53 23.81 -6.61 4.93
N LYS A 54 22.86 -7.33 5.55
CA LYS A 54 21.44 -7.31 5.17
C LYS A 54 20.83 -5.92 5.32
N TYR A 55 21.10 -5.24 6.45
CA TYR A 55 20.64 -3.87 6.70
C TYR A 55 21.18 -2.92 5.64
N LEU A 56 22.49 -2.99 5.38
CA LEU A 56 23.18 -2.19 4.38
C LEU A 56 22.54 -2.37 3.00
N GLY A 57 22.35 -3.61 2.57
CA GLY A 57 21.71 -3.93 1.29
C GLY A 57 20.27 -3.40 1.22
N CYS A 58 19.49 -3.50 2.30
CA CYS A 58 18.12 -2.96 2.32
C CYS A 58 18.12 -1.45 2.12
N ARG A 59 19.05 -0.73 2.77
CA ARG A 59 19.17 0.73 2.64
C ARG A 59 19.59 1.16 1.24
N LEU A 60 20.57 0.48 0.65
CA LEU A 60 20.97 0.70 -0.75
C LEU A 60 19.76 0.55 -1.67
N LEU A 61 19.05 -0.57 -1.57
CA LEU A 61 17.90 -0.87 -2.41
C LEU A 61 16.74 0.12 -2.22
N GLU A 62 16.42 0.49 -0.98
CA GLU A 62 15.38 1.48 -0.66
C GLU A 62 15.70 2.88 -1.20
N GLN A 63 16.98 3.24 -1.24
CA GLN A 63 17.47 4.50 -1.85
C GLN A 63 17.56 4.41 -3.38
N GLY A 64 17.28 3.24 -3.96
CA GLY A 64 17.48 2.99 -5.39
C GLY A 64 18.95 2.95 -5.78
N ILE A 65 19.86 2.65 -4.87
CA ILE A 65 21.28 2.45 -5.18
C ILE A 65 21.46 0.97 -5.53
N ALA A 66 21.61 0.68 -6.82
CA ALA A 66 21.62 -0.68 -7.37
C ALA A 66 22.68 -0.90 -8.47
N GLY A 67 23.60 0.05 -8.62
CA GLY A 67 24.79 -0.06 -9.47
C GLY A 67 25.83 -0.99 -8.85
N GLU A 68 27.10 -0.61 -8.82
CA GLU A 68 28.22 -1.54 -8.53
C GLU A 68 28.19 -2.17 -7.13
N ALA A 69 27.61 -1.48 -6.14
CA ALA A 69 27.62 -1.96 -4.75
C ALA A 69 26.70 -3.17 -4.52
N LEU A 70 25.56 -3.23 -5.24
CA LEU A 70 24.58 -4.31 -5.05
C LEU A 70 25.10 -5.68 -5.53
N PRO A 71 25.67 -5.84 -6.75
CA PRO A 71 26.29 -7.08 -7.17
C PRO A 71 27.44 -7.52 -6.25
N ALA A 72 28.27 -6.57 -5.79
CA ALA A 72 29.35 -6.88 -4.85
C ALA A 72 28.82 -7.42 -3.52
N LEU A 73 27.76 -6.81 -2.99
CA LEU A 73 27.08 -7.27 -1.77
C LEU A 73 26.46 -8.65 -1.96
N LEU A 74 25.77 -8.88 -3.08
CA LEU A 74 25.13 -10.16 -3.40
C LEU A 74 26.12 -11.27 -3.77
N ALA A 75 27.38 -10.94 -4.05
CA ALA A 75 28.45 -11.92 -4.25
C ALA A 75 28.96 -12.50 -2.93
N LEU A 76 28.72 -11.85 -1.79
CA LEU A 76 29.16 -12.32 -0.48
C LEU A 76 28.39 -13.60 -0.07
N PRO A 77 29.08 -14.70 0.27
CA PRO A 77 28.43 -15.96 0.68
C PRO A 77 27.45 -15.78 1.84
N ALA A 78 27.82 -15.01 2.87
CA ALA A 78 26.98 -14.74 4.03
C ALA A 78 25.64 -14.07 3.66
N VAL A 79 25.62 -13.23 2.61
CA VAL A 79 24.38 -12.59 2.14
C VAL A 79 23.51 -13.59 1.38
N ARG A 80 24.11 -14.43 0.52
CA ARG A 80 23.38 -15.48 -0.21
C ARG A 80 22.79 -16.52 0.73
N GLU A 81 23.55 -16.96 1.72
CA GLU A 81 23.09 -17.87 2.77
C GLU A 81 21.95 -17.23 3.57
N ALA A 82 22.07 -15.95 3.95
CA ALA A 82 20.99 -15.24 4.64
C ALA A 82 19.73 -15.08 3.77
N LEU A 83 19.87 -14.89 2.45
CA LEU A 83 18.75 -14.84 1.51
C LEU A 83 18.04 -16.19 1.41
N GLN A 84 18.80 -17.28 1.30
CA GLN A 84 18.27 -18.64 1.25
C GLN A 84 17.64 -19.08 2.58
N ALA A 85 18.23 -18.68 3.70
CA ALA A 85 17.68 -18.92 5.03
C ALA A 85 16.35 -18.17 5.23
N ALA A 86 16.29 -16.90 4.80
CA ALA A 86 15.07 -16.10 4.87
C ALA A 86 13.93 -16.67 4.01
N ALA A 87 14.24 -17.31 2.88
CA ALA A 87 13.26 -18.05 2.08
C ALA A 87 12.66 -19.25 2.83
N SER A 88 13.40 -19.79 3.79
CA SER A 88 13.02 -20.97 4.59
C SER A 88 12.38 -20.61 5.94
N GLU A 89 12.54 -19.36 6.40
CA GLU A 89 11.95 -18.89 7.65
C GLU A 89 10.43 -18.88 7.56
N ARG A 90 9.80 -19.70 8.40
CA ARG A 90 8.33 -19.74 8.52
C ARG A 90 7.84 -18.40 9.10
N LEU A 91 6.68 -17.96 8.61
CA LEU A 91 5.87 -16.75 8.89
C LEU A 91 5.67 -16.26 10.35
N CYS A 92 6.41 -16.76 11.33
CA CYS A 92 5.93 -16.82 12.71
C CYS A 92 6.26 -15.59 13.57
N ASP A 93 7.19 -14.71 13.16
CA ASP A 93 7.59 -13.60 14.03
C ASP A 93 7.87 -12.30 13.29
N TRP A 94 6.79 -11.61 12.91
CA TRP A 94 6.89 -10.28 12.34
C TRP A 94 7.38 -9.24 13.35
N ARG A 95 7.43 -9.49 14.67
CA ARG A 95 7.80 -8.45 15.66
C ARG A 95 9.28 -8.40 16.00
N ASN A 96 10.06 -9.44 15.73
CA ASN A 96 11.50 -9.40 16.00
C ASN A 96 12.21 -8.43 15.06
N ALA A 97 12.43 -7.18 15.53
CA ALA A 97 12.97 -5.97 14.88
C ALA A 97 14.16 -6.17 13.91
N SER A 98 14.90 -7.27 14.07
CA SER A 98 16.03 -7.70 13.25
C SER A 98 15.67 -8.47 11.97
N HIS A 99 14.52 -9.16 11.91
CA HIS A 99 14.06 -9.89 10.71
C HIS A 99 13.45 -8.97 9.65
N TRP A 100 13.28 -7.71 10.02
CA TRP A 100 12.70 -6.64 9.22
C TRP A 100 13.69 -6.05 8.25
N GLN A 101 14.47 -6.87 7.60
CA GLN A 101 15.33 -6.45 6.50
C GLN A 101 15.17 -7.51 5.42
N SER A 102 14.23 -7.30 4.50
CA SER A 102 14.07 -8.16 3.34
C SER A 102 14.65 -7.42 2.17
N LEU A 103 15.75 -7.94 1.63
CA LEU A 103 16.36 -7.40 0.43
C LEU A 103 15.39 -7.47 -0.75
N VAL A 104 14.55 -8.51 -0.82
CA VAL A 104 13.52 -8.66 -1.87
C VAL A 104 12.50 -7.52 -1.78
N ALA A 105 11.94 -7.29 -0.59
CA ALA A 105 10.97 -6.21 -0.40
C ALA A 105 11.60 -4.82 -0.58
N SER A 106 12.82 -4.60 -0.08
CA SER A 106 13.53 -3.32 -0.24
C SER A 106 13.88 -3.04 -1.71
N ALA A 107 14.24 -4.06 -2.50
CA ALA A 107 14.45 -3.91 -3.95
C ALA A 107 13.17 -3.49 -4.67
N ALA A 108 12.03 -4.08 -4.28
CA ALA A 108 10.73 -3.66 -4.80
C ALA A 108 10.37 -2.22 -4.40
N VAL A 109 10.68 -1.79 -3.17
CA VAL A 109 10.44 -0.41 -2.70
C VAL A 109 11.20 0.60 -3.55
N GLY A 110 12.44 0.29 -3.93
CA GLY A 110 13.22 1.13 -4.85
C GLY A 110 12.64 1.26 -6.26
N GLY A 111 11.65 0.43 -6.63
CA GLY A 111 10.98 0.48 -7.93
C GLY A 111 11.87 0.06 -9.10
N ARG A 112 12.99 -0.63 -8.84
CA ARG A 112 13.98 -1.02 -9.85
C ARG A 112 13.88 -2.51 -10.16
N PRO A 113 13.38 -2.90 -11.35
CA PRO A 113 13.25 -4.31 -11.71
C PRO A 113 14.61 -5.01 -11.72
N GLU A 114 15.68 -4.36 -12.18
CA GLU A 114 17.01 -4.97 -12.27
C GLU A 114 17.57 -5.34 -10.88
N ALA A 115 17.29 -4.50 -9.89
CA ALA A 115 17.74 -4.72 -8.51
C ALA A 115 17.02 -5.92 -7.88
N LEU A 116 15.70 -6.02 -8.08
CA LEU A 116 14.92 -7.17 -7.63
C LEU A 116 15.43 -8.45 -8.31
N ASP A 117 15.73 -8.39 -9.60
CA ASP A 117 16.18 -9.53 -10.39
C ASP A 117 17.53 -10.04 -9.91
N ALA A 118 18.44 -9.13 -9.57
CA ALA A 118 19.72 -9.47 -8.99
C ALA A 118 19.56 -10.17 -7.63
N VAL A 119 18.67 -9.67 -6.76
CA VAL A 119 18.40 -10.30 -5.45
C VAL A 119 17.80 -11.70 -5.62
N LEU A 120 16.85 -11.87 -6.55
CA LEU A 120 16.26 -13.17 -6.85
C LEU A 120 17.29 -14.14 -7.46
N ALA A 121 18.14 -13.67 -8.38
CA ALA A 121 19.23 -14.46 -8.97
C ALA A 121 20.28 -14.90 -7.93
N ALA A 122 20.46 -14.12 -6.86
CA ALA A 122 21.33 -14.45 -5.73
C ALA A 122 20.72 -15.49 -4.77
N GLY A 123 19.54 -16.02 -5.06
CA GLY A 123 18.85 -17.03 -4.25
C GLY A 123 17.76 -16.46 -3.34
N GLY A 124 17.42 -15.17 -3.48
CA GLY A 124 16.22 -14.61 -2.87
C GLY A 124 14.95 -15.18 -3.50
N THR A 125 13.87 -15.25 -2.73
CA THR A 125 12.55 -15.65 -3.21
C THR A 125 11.50 -14.66 -2.72
N VAL A 126 10.47 -14.39 -3.51
CA VAL A 126 9.33 -13.60 -3.04
C VAL A 126 8.53 -14.41 -2.03
N THR A 127 8.65 -14.05 -0.76
CA THR A 127 7.91 -14.63 0.35
C THR A 127 6.69 -13.79 0.69
N LEU A 128 5.74 -14.39 1.39
CA LEU A 128 4.57 -13.68 1.88
C LEU A 128 4.93 -12.57 2.88
N ASN A 129 6.02 -12.74 3.63
CA ASN A 129 6.57 -11.69 4.49
C ASN A 129 7.02 -10.47 3.68
N ASP A 130 7.58 -10.67 2.48
CA ASP A 130 8.01 -9.56 1.60
C ASP A 130 6.81 -8.74 1.13
N VAL A 131 5.74 -9.41 0.72
CA VAL A 131 4.48 -8.77 0.31
C VAL A 131 3.85 -8.00 1.47
N ASN A 132 3.75 -8.63 2.65
CA ASN A 132 3.18 -8.00 3.84
C ASN A 132 4.02 -6.80 4.30
N ARG A 133 5.34 -6.93 4.27
CA ARG A 133 6.25 -5.85 4.63
C ARG A 133 6.14 -4.69 3.66
N PHE A 134 6.06 -4.96 2.35
CA PHE A 134 5.81 -3.92 1.36
C PHE A 134 4.49 -3.18 1.65
N ALA A 135 3.42 -3.93 1.96
CA ALA A 135 2.11 -3.38 2.25
C ALA A 135 2.06 -2.54 3.55
N VAL A 136 2.84 -2.89 4.58
CA VAL A 136 2.75 -2.28 5.92
C VAL A 136 3.81 -1.21 6.16
N PHE A 137 5.07 -1.45 5.77
CA PHE A 137 6.23 -0.73 6.31
C PHE A 137 7.04 0.02 5.27
N ALA A 138 6.69 -0.06 3.99
CA ALA A 138 7.26 0.88 3.05
C ALA A 138 6.85 2.28 3.52
N ASN A 139 7.82 3.13 3.89
CA ASN A 139 7.55 4.53 4.28
C ASN A 139 6.72 5.25 3.21
N ARG A 140 6.78 4.76 1.97
CA ARG A 140 5.90 5.10 0.86
C ARG A 140 5.67 3.84 0.02
N PRO A 141 4.61 3.05 0.28
CA PRO A 141 4.33 1.91 -0.59
C PRO A 141 3.97 2.46 -1.97
N SER A 142 4.70 2.03 -2.99
CA SER A 142 4.46 2.45 -4.37
C SER A 142 3.70 1.35 -5.11
N LEU A 143 2.72 1.73 -5.93
CA LEU A 143 2.00 0.78 -6.77
C LEU A 143 2.98 0.01 -7.66
N GLN A 144 3.90 0.72 -8.30
CA GLN A 144 4.92 0.14 -9.16
C GLN A 144 5.78 -0.91 -8.45
N GLY A 145 6.21 -0.65 -7.21
CA GLY A 145 7.00 -1.59 -6.44
C GLY A 145 6.22 -2.85 -6.08
N LEU A 146 4.94 -2.71 -5.70
CA LEU A 146 4.08 -3.86 -5.42
C LEU A 146 3.82 -4.69 -6.68
N THR A 147 3.45 -4.05 -7.79
CA THR A 147 3.26 -4.72 -9.09
C THR A 147 4.52 -5.48 -9.50
N LEU A 148 5.69 -4.85 -9.35
CA LEU A 148 6.97 -5.48 -9.62
C LEU A 148 7.18 -6.72 -8.74
N LEU A 149 6.97 -6.61 -7.42
CA LEU A 149 7.11 -7.73 -6.49
C LEU A 149 6.19 -8.90 -6.86
N LEU A 150 4.91 -8.61 -7.08
CA LEU A 150 3.88 -9.62 -7.40
C LEU A 150 4.08 -10.25 -8.78
N SER A 151 4.65 -9.52 -9.73
CA SER A 151 5.02 -10.07 -11.05
C SER A 151 6.08 -11.17 -10.95
N ARG A 152 6.87 -11.20 -9.87
CA ARG A 152 7.94 -12.20 -9.66
C ARG A 152 7.53 -13.34 -8.76
N GLY A 153 6.45 -13.19 -8.01
CA GLY A 153 5.88 -14.26 -7.22
C GLY A 153 4.64 -13.82 -6.47
N VAL A 154 3.64 -14.70 -6.46
CA VAL A 154 2.43 -14.55 -5.64
C VAL A 154 2.45 -15.67 -4.60
N PRO A 155 3.14 -15.47 -3.47
CA PRO A 155 3.21 -16.48 -2.41
C PRO A 155 1.80 -16.76 -1.85
N PRO A 156 1.41 -18.04 -1.67
CA PRO A 156 0.08 -18.39 -1.18
C PRO A 156 -0.08 -17.99 0.29
N VAL A 157 -1.30 -17.60 0.67
CA VAL A 157 -1.64 -17.34 2.07
C VAL A 157 -1.94 -18.67 2.77
N PRO A 158 -1.30 -18.99 3.91
CA PRO A 158 -1.62 -20.21 4.64
C PRO A 158 -3.03 -20.10 5.24
N VAL A 159 -3.95 -20.92 4.74
CA VAL A 159 -5.32 -21.01 5.27
C VAL A 159 -5.36 -21.98 6.45
N ASP A 160 -4.66 -23.11 6.31
CA ASP A 160 -4.60 -24.17 7.31
C ASP A 160 -3.33 -24.04 8.14
N VAL A 161 -3.49 -23.58 9.37
CA VAL A 161 -2.40 -23.44 10.32
C VAL A 161 -2.19 -24.76 11.04
N PRO A 162 -1.00 -25.38 10.97
CA PRO A 162 -0.71 -26.58 11.73
C PRO A 162 -0.96 -26.35 13.24
N PRO A 163 -1.56 -27.32 13.95
CA PRO A 163 -1.78 -27.19 15.39
C PRO A 163 -0.50 -26.80 16.14
N GLY A 164 -0.60 -25.80 17.00
CA GLY A 164 0.53 -25.29 17.78
C GLY A 164 1.39 -24.23 17.08
N GLN A 165 1.25 -24.04 15.76
CA GLN A 165 1.89 -22.94 15.06
C GLN A 165 1.11 -21.64 15.28
N VAL A 166 1.85 -20.56 15.54
CA VAL A 166 1.28 -19.22 15.64
C VAL A 166 1.33 -18.61 14.25
N VAL A 167 0.16 -18.34 13.68
CA VAL A 167 0.03 -17.56 12.45
C VAL A 167 -0.66 -16.27 12.81
N TRP A 168 -0.10 -15.19 12.30
CA TRP A 168 -0.66 -13.87 12.47
C TRP A 168 -1.72 -13.64 11.42
N TRP A 169 -2.82 -12.97 11.76
CA TRP A 169 -3.79 -12.59 10.74
C TRP A 169 -3.18 -11.67 9.68
N SER A 170 -2.11 -10.94 10.02
CA SER A 170 -1.29 -10.18 9.08
C SER A 170 -0.53 -11.06 8.07
N ALA A 171 -0.60 -12.39 8.17
CA ALA A 171 -0.17 -13.29 7.10
C ALA A 171 -0.98 -13.04 5.81
N CYS A 172 -2.22 -12.55 5.89
CA CYS A 172 -2.95 -12.11 4.71
C CYS A 172 -2.51 -10.67 4.33
N PRO A 173 -2.03 -10.43 3.09
CA PRO A 173 -1.60 -9.10 2.64
C PRO A 173 -2.69 -8.03 2.71
N ILE A 174 -3.95 -8.41 2.56
CA ILE A 174 -5.10 -7.51 2.69
C ILE A 174 -5.19 -6.98 4.13
N TYR A 175 -5.09 -7.85 5.14
CA TYR A 175 -5.15 -7.44 6.54
C TYR A 175 -3.88 -6.70 6.95
N ALA A 176 -2.72 -7.09 6.41
CA ALA A 176 -1.47 -6.36 6.58
C ALA A 176 -1.61 -4.92 6.05
N LEU A 177 -2.09 -4.71 4.83
CA LEU A 177 -2.30 -3.38 4.27
C LEU A 177 -3.25 -2.53 5.12
N LEU A 178 -4.38 -3.08 5.58
CA LEU A 178 -5.30 -2.37 6.48
C LEU A 178 -4.62 -1.95 7.78
N GLN A 179 -3.81 -2.82 8.38
CA GLN A 179 -3.08 -2.52 9.61
C GLN A 179 -2.00 -1.46 9.41
N GLY A 180 -1.21 -1.58 8.33
CA GLY A 180 -0.18 -0.61 7.98
C GLY A 180 -0.77 0.76 7.70
N LEU A 181 -1.94 0.78 7.08
CA LEU A 181 -2.66 2.00 6.82
C LEU A 181 -3.08 2.71 8.11
N CYS A 182 -3.64 1.99 9.09
CA CYS A 182 -3.94 2.55 10.41
C CYS A 182 -2.68 3.13 11.07
N HIS A 183 -1.53 2.45 10.93
CA HIS A 183 -0.27 2.94 11.49
C HIS A 183 0.25 4.19 10.77
N GLN A 184 0.24 4.22 9.43
CA GLN A 184 0.63 5.40 8.67
C GLN A 184 -0.29 6.59 8.94
N TRP A 185 -1.58 6.34 9.14
CA TRP A 185 -2.50 7.38 9.56
C TRP A 185 -2.13 7.95 10.92
N ASN A 186 -1.81 7.12 11.91
CA ASN A 186 -1.35 7.59 13.23
C ASN A 186 -0.05 8.41 13.11
N LEU A 187 0.89 8.00 12.25
CA LEU A 187 2.12 8.77 12.01
C LEU A 187 1.84 10.11 11.32
N VAL A 188 0.87 10.15 10.40
CA VAL A 188 0.42 11.43 9.83
C VAL A 188 -0.20 12.27 10.93
N LEU A 189 -1.10 11.73 11.76
CA LEU A 189 -1.68 12.46 12.90
C LEU A 189 -0.62 13.03 13.84
N GLU A 190 0.34 12.21 14.25
CA GLU A 190 1.44 12.60 15.14
C GLU A 190 2.34 13.68 14.52
N ARG A 191 2.72 13.49 13.24
CA ARG A 191 3.55 14.48 12.53
C ARG A 191 2.83 15.81 12.40
N GLU A 192 1.54 15.76 12.12
CA GLU A 192 0.72 16.96 11.98
C GLU A 192 0.43 17.61 13.34
N SER A 193 0.30 16.84 14.43
CA SER A 193 0.24 17.40 15.78
C SER A 193 1.56 18.08 16.18
N MET A 194 2.72 17.50 15.84
CA MET A 194 4.02 18.10 16.15
C MET A 194 4.29 19.38 15.35
N LYS A 195 3.79 19.50 14.11
CA LYS A 195 3.87 20.75 13.35
C LYS A 195 3.13 21.90 14.03
N LEU A 196 2.05 21.59 14.74
CA LEU A 196 1.24 22.59 15.44
C LEU A 196 1.99 23.19 16.65
N ASP A 197 2.92 22.46 17.25
CA ASP A 197 3.84 22.99 18.26
C ASP A 197 5.00 23.80 17.62
N GLY A 198 5.29 23.55 16.34
CA GLY A 198 6.38 24.13 15.56
C GLY A 198 6.04 25.45 14.87
N GLY A 199 5.50 26.43 15.59
CA GLY A 199 5.38 27.82 15.15
C GLY A 199 4.44 28.10 13.94
N PRO A 200 4.13 29.39 13.67
CA PRO A 200 3.05 29.82 12.77
C PRO A 200 3.29 29.58 11.26
N SER A 201 4.36 28.88 10.86
CA SER A 201 4.79 28.78 9.45
C SER A 201 4.73 27.38 8.85
N THR A 202 4.37 26.34 9.61
CA THR A 202 4.18 25.01 9.02
C THR A 202 2.75 24.85 8.49
N PRO A 203 2.56 24.59 7.18
CA PRO A 203 1.24 24.40 6.63
C PRO A 203 0.58 23.17 7.26
N LEU A 204 -0.63 23.38 7.77
CA LEU A 204 -1.57 22.34 8.22
C LEU A 204 -1.64 21.19 7.19
N PRO A 205 -1.92 19.95 7.62
CA PRO A 205 -2.19 18.88 6.67
C PRO A 205 -3.39 19.29 5.82
N SER A 206 -3.18 19.40 4.51
CA SER A 206 -4.32 19.53 3.61
C SER A 206 -5.06 18.21 3.58
N ASP A 207 -6.39 18.27 3.48
CA ASP A 207 -7.23 17.10 3.22
C ASP A 207 -6.72 16.27 2.01
N ASP A 208 -5.94 16.91 1.11
CA ASP A 208 -5.29 16.27 -0.02
C ASP A 208 -4.26 15.21 0.37
N GLY A 209 -3.51 15.40 1.47
CA GLY A 209 -2.49 14.43 1.90
C GLY A 209 -3.11 13.10 2.34
N LEU A 210 -4.20 13.17 3.11
CA LEU A 210 -4.97 12.00 3.54
C LEU A 210 -5.68 11.35 2.36
N GLN A 211 -6.28 12.16 1.48
CA GLN A 211 -6.93 11.66 0.28
C GLN A 211 -5.94 10.97 -0.65
N GLN A 212 -4.70 11.45 -0.74
CA GLN A 212 -3.62 10.83 -1.50
C GLN A 212 -3.17 9.50 -0.87
N LEU A 213 -3.02 9.46 0.46
CA LEU A 213 -2.70 8.22 1.19
C LEU A 213 -3.79 7.15 0.95
N HIS A 214 -5.06 7.54 1.06
CA HIS A 214 -6.19 6.67 0.79
C HIS A 214 -6.23 6.19 -0.68
N ALA A 215 -5.99 7.09 -1.64
CA ALA A 215 -5.93 6.74 -3.06
C ALA A 215 -4.79 5.76 -3.36
N ASN A 216 -3.61 5.96 -2.75
CA ASN A 216 -2.48 5.05 -2.87
C ASN A 216 -2.82 3.67 -2.28
N ALA A 217 -3.41 3.64 -1.09
CA ALA A 217 -3.83 2.39 -0.45
C ALA A 217 -4.88 1.64 -1.29
N LEU A 218 -5.81 2.35 -1.94
CA LEU A 218 -6.79 1.74 -2.84
C LEU A 218 -6.12 1.11 -4.05
N ALA A 219 -5.13 1.78 -4.64
CA ALA A 219 -4.39 1.21 -5.76
C ALA A 219 -3.62 -0.05 -5.35
N LEU A 220 -2.98 -0.05 -4.17
CA LEU A 220 -2.30 -1.23 -3.64
C LEU A 220 -3.29 -2.37 -3.35
N MET A 221 -4.47 -2.05 -2.81
CA MET A 221 -5.52 -3.03 -2.55
C MET A 221 -6.04 -3.66 -3.84
N ASP A 222 -6.28 -2.85 -4.89
CA ASP A 222 -6.68 -3.30 -6.22
C ASP A 222 -5.61 -4.26 -6.79
N GLU A 223 -4.32 -3.94 -6.61
CA GLU A 223 -3.20 -4.77 -7.08
C GLU A 223 -3.10 -6.11 -6.34
N LEU A 224 -3.18 -6.10 -5.00
CA LEU A 224 -3.25 -7.34 -4.20
C LEU A 224 -4.43 -8.21 -4.63
N ALA A 225 -5.59 -7.59 -4.86
CA ALA A 225 -6.79 -8.29 -5.27
C ALA A 225 -6.72 -8.78 -6.73
N GLN A 226 -5.94 -8.13 -7.60
CA GLN A 226 -5.61 -8.63 -8.94
C GLN A 226 -4.68 -9.85 -8.90
N ALA A 227 -3.68 -9.84 -8.01
CA ALA A 227 -2.80 -10.99 -7.77
C ALA A 227 -3.51 -12.20 -7.12
N GLY A 228 -4.78 -12.06 -6.72
CA GLY A 228 -5.58 -13.16 -6.19
C GLY A 228 -5.69 -13.19 -4.67
N TYR A 229 -5.06 -12.25 -3.95
CA TYR A 229 -5.24 -12.13 -2.51
C TYR A 229 -6.67 -11.72 -2.17
N ARG A 230 -7.26 -12.37 -1.17
CA ARG A 230 -8.61 -12.09 -0.66
C ARG A 230 -8.58 -12.06 0.87
N PRO A 231 -9.55 -11.39 1.52
CA PRO A 231 -9.85 -11.68 2.91
C PRO A 231 -10.11 -13.17 3.08
N ILE A 232 -9.48 -13.81 4.08
CA ILE A 232 -9.62 -15.24 4.34
C ILE A 232 -10.04 -15.50 5.78
N THR A 233 -10.69 -16.63 6.00
CA THR A 233 -10.89 -17.22 7.32
C THR A 233 -9.76 -18.20 7.58
N PHE A 234 -9.02 -18.00 8.66
CA PHE A 234 -7.96 -18.90 9.10
C PHE A 234 -8.57 -20.11 9.82
N GLN A 235 -7.99 -21.29 9.62
CA GLN A 235 -8.35 -22.48 10.38
C GLN A 235 -7.34 -22.74 11.51
N ASN A 236 -7.84 -23.24 12.64
CA ASN A 236 -7.03 -23.56 13.83
C ASN A 236 -6.16 -22.39 14.30
N TYR A 237 -6.72 -21.18 14.24
CA TYR A 237 -6.02 -19.97 14.59
C TYR A 237 -5.75 -19.93 16.09
N ARG A 238 -4.50 -19.79 16.50
CA ARG A 238 -4.13 -19.59 17.90
C ARG A 238 -4.06 -18.10 18.20
N GLU A 239 -4.96 -17.60 19.05
CA GLU A 239 -4.94 -16.22 19.52
C GLU A 239 -3.59 -15.92 20.17
N HIS A 240 -2.98 -14.81 19.76
CA HIS A 240 -1.66 -14.43 20.26
C HIS A 240 -1.76 -13.65 21.59
N TYR A 241 -0.79 -13.84 22.48
CA TYR A 241 -0.49 -13.01 23.68
C TYR A 241 -1.33 -13.21 24.94
N ALA A 242 -2.22 -14.19 24.96
CA ALA A 242 -2.86 -14.59 26.20
C ALA A 242 -2.09 -15.80 26.78
N PRO A 243 -1.71 -15.82 28.08
CA PRO A 243 -1.27 -17.04 28.75
C PRO A 243 -2.25 -18.20 28.55
N ASP A 244 -3.52 -17.86 28.33
CA ASP A 244 -4.67 -18.69 27.98
C ASP A 244 -5.02 -18.66 26.48
N ALA A 245 -4.02 -18.46 25.60
CA ALA A 245 -4.17 -18.40 24.15
C ALA A 245 -5.07 -19.52 23.61
N ARG A 246 -6.26 -19.14 23.15
CA ARG A 246 -7.28 -20.07 22.66
C ARG A 246 -6.96 -20.44 21.22
N VAL A 247 -7.26 -21.69 20.86
CA VAL A 247 -7.27 -22.13 19.47
C VAL A 247 -8.72 -22.01 18.98
N LEU A 248 -8.94 -21.11 18.04
CA LEU A 248 -10.20 -20.91 17.36
C LEU A 248 -10.24 -21.84 16.14
N PRO A 249 -11.25 -22.74 16.02
CA PRO A 249 -11.37 -23.64 14.87
C PRO A 249 -11.42 -22.87 13.55
N THR A 250 -12.12 -21.73 13.56
CA THR A 250 -12.20 -20.78 12.47
C THR A 250 -12.01 -19.37 13.02
N PHE A 251 -11.23 -18.55 12.33
CA PHE A 251 -11.00 -17.16 12.71
C PHE A 251 -11.07 -16.24 11.49
N TYR A 252 -12.06 -15.37 11.49
CA TYR A 252 -12.27 -14.32 10.54
C TYR A 252 -12.05 -12.96 11.23
N PRO A 253 -10.90 -12.30 11.02
CA PRO A 253 -10.50 -11.13 11.80
C PRO A 253 -11.56 -10.01 11.89
N PRO A 254 -12.30 -9.64 10.82
CA PRO A 254 -13.32 -8.61 10.90
C PRO A 254 -14.45 -8.88 11.90
N THR A 255 -14.77 -10.15 12.15
CA THR A 255 -15.88 -10.55 13.05
C THR A 255 -15.36 -11.03 14.39
N ASP A 256 -14.30 -11.84 14.39
CA ASP A 256 -13.82 -12.54 15.58
C ASP A 256 -12.80 -11.72 16.39
N ALA A 257 -12.20 -10.67 15.81
CA ALA A 257 -11.31 -9.73 16.49
C ALA A 257 -11.87 -8.30 16.47
N PRO A 258 -13.01 -8.02 17.13
CA PRO A 258 -13.70 -6.74 17.03
C PRO A 258 -12.85 -5.55 17.48
N ARG A 259 -11.91 -5.76 18.42
CA ARG A 259 -10.98 -4.69 18.86
C ARG A 259 -9.98 -4.30 17.78
N ASP A 260 -9.46 -5.27 17.02
CA ASP A 260 -8.53 -4.99 15.93
C ASP A 260 -9.27 -4.50 14.69
N ALA A 261 -10.41 -5.13 14.37
CA ALA A 261 -11.29 -4.71 13.27
C ALA A 261 -11.83 -3.29 13.47
N ALA A 262 -12.10 -2.86 14.71
CA ALA A 262 -12.50 -1.50 15.02
C ALA A 262 -11.42 -0.46 14.67
N LYS A 263 -10.13 -0.82 14.73
CA LYS A 263 -9.03 0.08 14.33
C LYS A 263 -9.03 0.35 12.84
N TRP A 264 -9.44 -0.65 12.05
CA TRP A 264 -9.52 -0.51 10.60
C TRP A 264 -10.66 0.41 10.17
N ASP A 265 -11.67 0.64 11.01
CA ASP A 265 -12.85 1.46 10.69
C ASP A 265 -13.45 1.10 9.31
N LEU A 266 -13.76 -0.19 9.13
CA LEU A 266 -14.29 -0.74 7.88
C LEU A 266 -15.65 -0.16 7.48
N ALA A 267 -16.34 0.52 8.41
CA ALA A 267 -17.63 1.14 8.18
C ALA A 267 -17.51 2.56 7.60
N ALA A 268 -16.44 3.28 7.93
CA ALA A 268 -16.21 4.64 7.45
C ALA A 268 -14.85 4.78 6.74
N THR A 269 -13.75 5.00 7.47
CA THR A 269 -12.47 5.38 6.84
C THR A 269 -11.93 4.36 5.85
N SER A 270 -11.93 3.06 6.20
CA SER A 270 -11.42 2.00 5.31
C SER A 270 -12.51 1.26 4.54
N LYS A 271 -13.74 1.80 4.51
CA LYS A 271 -14.89 1.21 3.80
C LYS A 271 -14.57 0.86 2.36
N TRP A 272 -13.94 1.79 1.64
CA TRP A 272 -13.65 1.61 0.22
C TRP A 272 -12.54 0.60 -0.01
N LEU A 273 -11.52 0.58 0.85
CA LEU A 273 -10.46 -0.43 0.82
C LEU A 273 -11.01 -1.82 1.08
N TRP A 274 -11.91 -1.94 2.04
CA TRP A 274 -12.56 -3.19 2.35
C TRP A 274 -13.40 -3.71 1.18
N ARG A 275 -14.14 -2.82 0.51
CA ARG A 275 -14.87 -3.17 -0.72
C ARG A 275 -13.95 -3.57 -1.88
N ALA A 276 -12.82 -2.87 -2.05
CA ALA A 276 -11.81 -3.25 -3.04
C ALA A 276 -11.27 -4.67 -2.76
N ALA A 277 -10.98 -4.98 -1.50
CA ALA A 277 -10.51 -6.31 -1.09
C ALA A 277 -11.55 -7.42 -1.33
N GLN A 278 -12.82 -7.15 -1.05
CA GLN A 278 -13.92 -8.11 -1.24
C GLN A 278 -14.22 -8.39 -2.71
N ARG A 279 -13.97 -7.43 -3.61
CA ARG A 279 -14.34 -7.49 -5.03
C ARG A 279 -15.79 -7.94 -5.22
N GLU A 280 -16.72 -7.28 -4.52
CA GLU A 280 -18.15 -7.52 -4.71
C GLU A 280 -18.51 -7.27 -6.19
N PRO A 281 -19.13 -8.23 -6.90
CA PRO A 281 -19.48 -8.04 -8.29
C PRO A 281 -20.53 -6.94 -8.43
N TRP A 282 -20.34 -6.05 -9.41
CA TRP A 282 -21.37 -5.07 -9.72
C TRP A 282 -22.61 -5.75 -10.30
N SER A 283 -23.76 -5.35 -9.76
CA SER A 283 -25.07 -5.65 -10.27
C SER A 283 -25.98 -4.43 -10.06
N PRO A 284 -27.13 -4.35 -10.73
CA PRO A 284 -28.11 -3.32 -10.41
C PRO A 284 -28.52 -3.31 -8.93
N ALA A 285 -28.61 -4.49 -8.29
CA ALA A 285 -28.95 -4.61 -6.87
C ALA A 285 -27.85 -4.06 -5.94
N THR A 286 -26.58 -4.27 -6.30
CA THR A 286 -25.41 -3.82 -5.53
C THR A 286 -24.91 -2.44 -5.96
N HIS A 287 -25.52 -1.79 -6.95
CA HIS A 287 -25.06 -0.51 -7.51
C HIS A 287 -24.92 0.59 -6.45
N ALA A 288 -25.80 0.63 -5.45
CA ALA A 288 -25.74 1.59 -4.35
C ALA A 288 -24.45 1.49 -3.52
N HIS A 289 -23.78 0.32 -3.53
CA HIS A 289 -22.55 0.04 -2.80
C HIS A 289 -21.29 0.65 -3.45
N PHE A 290 -21.38 1.14 -4.68
CA PHE A 290 -20.20 1.65 -5.38
C PHE A 290 -19.98 3.15 -5.15
N PRO A 291 -18.75 3.67 -5.37
CA PRO A 291 -18.45 5.09 -5.24
C PRO A 291 -19.40 5.97 -6.08
N PRO A 292 -19.76 7.17 -5.60
CA PRO A 292 -20.65 8.08 -6.33
C PRO A 292 -20.21 8.35 -7.78
N ALA A 293 -18.90 8.49 -8.03
CA ALA A 293 -18.34 8.71 -9.36
C ALA A 293 -18.61 7.51 -10.31
N PHE A 294 -18.36 6.28 -9.84
CA PHE A 294 -18.68 5.06 -10.61
C PHE A 294 -20.18 4.98 -10.89
N ARG A 295 -21.03 5.26 -9.88
CA ARG A 295 -22.48 5.19 -10.04
C ARG A 295 -22.98 6.15 -11.13
N ALA A 296 -22.49 7.39 -11.13
CA ALA A 296 -22.81 8.38 -12.16
C ALA A 296 -22.37 7.93 -13.56
N ALA A 297 -21.16 7.39 -13.69
CA ALA A 297 -20.64 6.87 -14.96
C ALA A 297 -21.47 5.68 -15.47
N ALA A 298 -21.78 4.72 -14.59
CA ALA A 298 -22.60 3.56 -14.93
C ALA A 298 -24.02 3.95 -15.34
N CYS A 299 -24.67 4.86 -14.61
CA CYS A 299 -25.98 5.40 -14.99
C CYS A 299 -25.94 6.09 -16.36
N THR A 300 -24.91 6.89 -16.64
CA THR A 300 -24.75 7.58 -17.92
C THR A 300 -24.62 6.58 -19.06
N LEU A 301 -23.78 5.55 -18.90
CA LEU A 301 -23.60 4.49 -19.90
C LEU A 301 -24.89 3.71 -20.18
N LEU A 302 -25.63 3.34 -19.13
CA LEU A 302 -26.92 2.65 -19.25
C LEU A 302 -27.97 3.51 -19.96
N LEU A 303 -28.02 4.82 -19.68
CA LEU A 303 -28.92 5.75 -20.34
C LEU A 303 -28.58 5.94 -21.83
N VAL A 304 -27.30 6.02 -22.18
CA VAL A 304 -26.84 6.10 -23.58
C VAL A 304 -27.24 4.83 -24.34
N ALA A 305 -27.01 3.66 -23.78
CA ALA A 305 -27.39 2.39 -24.38
C ALA A 305 -28.91 2.24 -24.56
N HIS A 306 -29.70 2.63 -23.55
CA HIS A 306 -31.15 2.59 -23.63
C HIS A 306 -31.70 3.52 -24.73
N ARG A 307 -31.13 4.72 -24.88
CA ARG A 307 -31.53 5.66 -25.94
C ARG A 307 -31.16 5.15 -27.34
N GLY A 308 -30.00 4.48 -27.46
CA GLY A 308 -29.55 3.85 -28.70
C GLY A 308 -30.39 2.65 -29.15
N SER A 309 -30.91 1.89 -28.19
CA SER A 309 -31.73 0.70 -28.44
C SER A 309 -33.18 1.03 -28.81
N SER A 310 -33.60 2.29 -28.64
CA SER A 310 -34.94 2.73 -29.02
C SER A 310 -35.03 2.73 -30.54
N PRO A 311 -35.86 1.86 -31.16
CA PRO A 311 -35.99 1.81 -32.61
C PRO A 311 -36.43 3.20 -33.09
N ALA A 312 -35.60 3.85 -33.90
CA ALA A 312 -35.78 5.23 -34.38
C ALA A 312 -37.02 5.44 -35.29
N GLY A 313 -37.98 4.51 -35.28
CA GLY A 313 -39.02 4.36 -36.31
C GLY A 313 -40.44 4.75 -35.91
N VAL A 314 -40.73 5.11 -34.66
CA VAL A 314 -42.09 5.56 -34.28
C VAL A 314 -41.98 6.91 -33.57
N GLN A 315 -41.66 7.96 -34.32
CA GLN A 315 -42.07 9.28 -33.88
C GLN A 315 -43.61 9.26 -33.80
N PRO A 316 -44.22 9.43 -32.62
CA PRO A 316 -45.65 9.65 -32.57
C PRO A 316 -45.89 10.95 -33.35
N ARG A 317 -46.57 10.85 -34.50
CA ARG A 317 -47.13 11.99 -35.21
C ARG A 317 -48.10 12.70 -34.25
N ARG A 318 -47.58 13.57 -33.38
CA ARG A 318 -48.39 14.45 -32.55
C ARG A 318 -48.92 15.55 -33.46
N ALA A 319 -50.10 15.28 -34.01
CA ALA A 319 -50.94 16.27 -34.64
C ALA A 319 -51.31 17.34 -33.62
N GLY A 320 -50.97 18.59 -33.92
CA GLY A 320 -51.62 19.79 -33.37
C GLY A 320 -51.24 20.20 -31.95
N LEU A 321 -50.46 21.27 -31.84
CA LEU A 321 -50.92 22.61 -31.38
C LEU A 321 -49.85 23.41 -30.63
N ARG A 322 -49.59 24.59 -31.24
CA ARG A 322 -49.06 25.86 -30.73
C ARG A 322 -47.53 26.05 -30.59
N PRO A 323 -46.96 27.03 -31.32
CA PRO A 323 -45.57 27.43 -31.20
C PRO A 323 -45.40 28.34 -29.98
N ARG A 324 -44.65 27.90 -28.97
CA ARG A 324 -44.19 28.77 -27.88
C ARG A 324 -42.76 29.21 -28.19
N ARG A 325 -42.57 30.52 -28.24
CA ARG A 325 -41.34 31.24 -28.62
C ARG A 325 -40.07 30.63 -28.02
N THR A 326 -39.14 30.41 -28.93
CA THR A 326 -37.79 29.86 -28.83
C THR A 326 -36.83 30.75 -28.04
N ALA A 327 -36.34 30.26 -26.90
CA ALA A 327 -34.98 30.57 -26.49
C ALA A 327 -34.05 29.82 -27.44
N GLN A 328 -33.06 30.52 -28.01
CA GLN A 328 -32.00 29.92 -28.83
C GLN A 328 -31.18 28.96 -27.96
N ALA A 329 -31.65 27.71 -27.85
CA ALA A 329 -30.83 26.61 -27.38
C ALA A 329 -29.78 26.37 -28.47
N ALA A 330 -28.50 26.40 -28.08
CA ALA A 330 -27.39 26.04 -28.94
C ALA A 330 -27.71 24.75 -29.70
N ALA A 331 -27.41 24.73 -31.00
CA ALA A 331 -27.63 23.57 -31.85
C ALA A 331 -27.05 22.33 -31.14
N PRO A 332 -27.81 21.22 -31.02
CA PRO A 332 -27.30 20.01 -30.39
C PRO A 332 -26.06 19.56 -31.15
N GLU A 333 -24.91 19.53 -30.47
CA GLU A 333 -23.72 18.93 -31.07
C GLU A 333 -24.05 17.50 -31.50
N PRO A 334 -23.55 17.07 -32.68
CA PRO A 334 -23.73 15.70 -33.12
C PRO A 334 -23.20 14.75 -32.03
N PRO A 335 -23.90 13.64 -31.74
CA PRO A 335 -23.43 12.69 -30.75
C PRO A 335 -22.03 12.23 -31.11
N SER A 336 -21.10 12.35 -30.17
CA SER A 336 -19.73 11.85 -30.32
C SER A 336 -19.74 10.41 -30.83
N ALA A 337 -18.82 10.07 -31.73
CA ALA A 337 -18.68 8.70 -32.27
C ALA A 337 -18.61 7.64 -31.15
N ALA A 338 -18.03 7.99 -30.00
CA ALA A 338 -18.00 7.11 -28.83
C ALA A 338 -19.41 6.80 -28.27
N ALA A 339 -20.32 7.76 -28.26
CA ALA A 339 -21.69 7.56 -27.79
C ALA A 339 -22.47 6.63 -28.74
N VAL A 340 -22.25 6.73 -30.06
CA VAL A 340 -22.83 5.81 -31.06
C VAL A 340 -22.31 4.40 -30.87
N GLY A 341 -21.00 4.24 -30.61
CA GLY A 341 -20.39 2.95 -30.32
C GLY A 341 -20.93 2.30 -29.04
N VAL A 342 -21.15 3.06 -27.97
CA VAL A 342 -21.74 2.54 -26.73
C VAL A 342 -23.23 2.19 -26.92
N ALA A 343 -23.95 2.99 -27.69
CA ALA A 343 -25.37 2.80 -27.99
C ALA A 343 -25.68 1.49 -28.73
N SER A 344 -24.73 0.95 -29.49
CA SER A 344 -24.87 -0.30 -30.24
C SER A 344 -24.43 -1.54 -29.48
N LEU A 345 -23.88 -1.41 -28.27
CA LEU A 345 -23.44 -2.56 -27.48
C LEU A 345 -24.63 -3.36 -26.95
N PRO A 346 -24.63 -4.70 -27.10
CA PRO A 346 -25.53 -5.59 -26.38
C PRO A 346 -25.51 -5.32 -24.87
N GLN A 347 -26.69 -5.40 -24.24
CA GLN A 347 -26.86 -5.10 -22.81
C GLN A 347 -25.95 -5.97 -21.93
N GLU A 348 -25.73 -7.22 -22.31
CA GLU A 348 -24.88 -8.18 -21.61
C GLU A 348 -23.41 -7.76 -21.62
N LEU A 349 -22.92 -7.25 -22.78
CA LEU A 349 -21.57 -6.74 -22.90
C LEU A 349 -21.39 -5.46 -22.08
N LEU A 350 -22.38 -4.56 -22.10
CA LEU A 350 -22.35 -3.37 -21.27
C LEU A 350 -22.30 -3.72 -19.77
N GLN A 351 -23.14 -4.65 -19.31
CA GLN A 351 -23.09 -5.13 -17.93
C GLN A 351 -21.74 -5.77 -17.59
N ARG A 352 -21.13 -6.51 -18.52
CA ARG A 352 -19.79 -7.09 -18.33
C ARG A 352 -18.72 -6.01 -18.21
N VAL A 353 -18.76 -4.97 -19.04
CA VAL A 353 -17.84 -3.81 -18.95
C VAL A 353 -18.02 -3.11 -17.60
N LEU A 354 -19.25 -2.86 -17.16
CA LEU A 354 -19.52 -2.24 -15.86
C LEU A 354 -19.01 -3.09 -14.69
N ARG A 355 -19.16 -4.42 -14.76
CA ARG A 355 -18.58 -5.34 -13.77
C ARG A 355 -17.06 -5.24 -13.71
N LEU A 356 -16.39 -5.25 -14.87
CA LEU A 356 -14.94 -5.14 -14.94
C LEU A 356 -14.43 -3.79 -14.41
N ALA A 357 -15.10 -2.70 -14.79
CA ALA A 357 -14.77 -1.35 -14.37
C ALA A 357 -15.04 -1.09 -12.86
N ALA A 358 -15.98 -1.83 -12.27
CA ALA A 358 -16.30 -1.75 -10.85
C ALA A 358 -15.18 -2.31 -9.94
N TYR A 359 -14.34 -3.23 -10.45
CA TYR A 359 -13.34 -3.90 -9.63
C TYR A 359 -12.11 -3.06 -9.32
N LEU A 360 -11.84 -2.02 -10.11
CA LEU A 360 -10.76 -1.07 -9.83
C LEU A 360 -11.41 0.11 -9.13
N LEU A 361 -11.30 0.20 -7.80
CA LEU A 361 -11.87 1.33 -7.06
C LEU A 361 -10.97 2.56 -7.11
N SER A 362 -9.66 2.37 -7.30
CA SER A 362 -8.67 3.45 -7.38
C SER A 362 -8.95 4.53 -8.44
N PRO A 363 -9.43 4.24 -9.66
CA PRO A 363 -9.74 5.27 -10.65
C PRO A 363 -10.95 6.14 -10.28
N TRP A 364 -11.85 5.61 -9.44
CA TRP A 364 -13.05 6.32 -9.00
C TRP A 364 -12.79 7.26 -7.82
N LYS A 365 -11.56 7.23 -7.27
CA LYS A 365 -11.04 8.10 -6.19
C LYS A 365 -12.12 8.42 -5.14
N PRO A 366 -12.74 7.42 -4.51
CA PRO A 366 -13.73 7.69 -3.49
C PRO A 366 -13.12 8.56 -2.39
N ARG A 367 -13.88 9.58 -1.99
CA ARG A 367 -13.50 10.42 -0.87
C ARG A 367 -13.70 9.65 0.42
N ILE A 368 -12.82 9.91 1.39
CA ILE A 368 -13.00 9.41 2.76
C ILE A 368 -14.30 10.03 3.28
N GLU A 369 -15.24 9.19 3.71
CA GLU A 369 -16.48 9.64 4.36
C GLU A 369 -16.16 10.10 5.78
N ASP A 370 -16.99 10.97 6.38
CA ASP A 370 -16.82 11.49 7.75
C ASP A 370 -16.82 10.37 8.82
N GLY A 371 -15.69 9.67 8.93
CA GLY A 371 -15.44 8.58 9.87
C GLY A 371 -14.81 9.05 11.16
N ARG A 372 -14.70 8.12 12.13
CA ARG A 372 -14.11 8.40 13.45
C ARG A 372 -12.74 9.04 13.32
N MET A 373 -11.92 8.57 12.38
CA MET A 373 -10.56 9.07 12.19
C MET A 373 -10.52 10.52 11.66
N LEU A 374 -11.43 10.91 10.75
CA LEU A 374 -11.55 12.31 10.33
C LEU A 374 -12.12 13.18 11.45
N GLN A 375 -13.01 12.63 12.28
CA GLN A 375 -13.50 13.30 13.47
C GLN A 375 -12.37 13.53 14.47
N ASP A 376 -11.50 12.56 14.70
CA ASP A 376 -10.34 12.68 15.59
C ASP A 376 -9.39 13.79 15.08
N ILE A 377 -9.16 13.90 13.77
CA ILE A 377 -8.40 15.01 13.16
C ILE A 377 -9.07 16.36 13.42
N ARG A 378 -10.37 16.44 13.16
CA ARG A 378 -11.14 17.68 13.37
C ARG A 378 -11.17 18.05 14.85
N GLN A 379 -11.31 17.07 15.74
CA GLN A 379 -11.27 17.28 17.19
C GLN A 379 -9.90 17.76 17.63
N LEU A 380 -8.80 17.13 17.20
CA LEU A 380 -7.44 17.61 17.46
C LEU A 380 -7.24 19.05 16.97
N ARG A 381 -7.66 19.34 15.73
CA ARG A 381 -7.63 20.69 15.16
C ARG A 381 -8.45 21.68 15.97
N ASN A 382 -9.66 21.32 16.39
CA ASN A 382 -10.55 22.19 17.15
C ASN A 382 -10.06 22.41 18.58
N SER A 383 -9.56 21.39 19.26
CA SER A 383 -8.96 21.50 20.59
C SER A 383 -7.73 22.41 20.58
N MET A 384 -6.93 22.37 19.52
CA MET A 384 -5.77 23.27 19.37
C MET A 384 -6.15 24.70 19.01
N LEU A 385 -7.21 24.91 18.22
CA LEU A 385 -7.77 26.26 18.01
C LEU A 385 -8.30 26.87 19.31
N ILE A 386 -8.83 26.06 20.23
CA ILE A 386 -9.27 26.52 21.56
C ILE A 386 -8.07 26.89 22.44
N MET A 387 -6.97 26.12 22.38
CA MET A 387 -5.75 26.45 23.15
C MET A 387 -5.01 27.70 22.62
N ASN A 388 -5.12 28.02 21.32
CA ASN A 388 -4.54 29.23 20.75
C ASN A 388 -5.42 30.49 20.88
N VAL A 389 -6.61 30.40 21.48
CA VAL A 389 -7.52 31.54 21.75
C VAL A 389 -7.57 31.89 23.24
N LEU A 390 -6.79 31.23 24.09
CA LEU A 390 -6.51 31.71 25.44
C LEU A 390 -5.18 32.48 25.43
N PRO A 391 -5.20 33.82 25.44
CA PRO A 391 -4.00 34.58 25.69
C PRO A 391 -3.62 34.42 27.18
N ASP A 392 -2.34 34.12 27.43
CA ASP A 392 -1.65 34.44 28.68
C ASP A 392 -2.27 33.94 30.00
N CYS A 393 -2.69 32.68 30.06
CA CYS A 393 -3.08 32.08 31.33
C CYS A 393 -2.40 30.72 31.51
N PHE A 394 -1.07 30.66 31.63
CA PHE A 394 -0.33 29.58 32.32
C PHE A 394 1.18 29.79 32.12
N TYR A 395 1.80 30.70 32.87
CA TYR A 395 3.18 30.59 33.37
C TYR A 395 3.41 31.69 34.43
N ASP A 396 2.77 31.53 35.59
CA ASP A 396 3.32 32.02 36.86
C ASP A 396 3.40 30.80 37.78
N TYR A 397 4.60 30.27 37.94
CA TYR A 397 4.96 29.35 39.03
C TYR A 397 6.10 30.03 39.78
N ASP A 398 5.74 30.65 40.92
CA ASP A 398 6.64 30.92 42.04
C ASP A 398 7.00 29.62 42.79
#